data_AF-A0A0F9JSN0-F1
#
_entry.id   AF-A0A0F9JSN0-F1
#
_cell.length_a   1.000
_cell.length_b   1.000
_cell.length_c   1.000
_cell.angle_alpha   90.00
_cell.angle_beta   90.00
_cell.angle_gamma   90.00
#
_symmetry.space_group_name_H-M   'P 1'
#
loop_
_entity.id
_entity.type
_entity.pdbx_description
1 polymer ?
#
loop_
_entity_poly.entity_id
_entity_poly.type
_entity_poly.pdbx_seq_one_letter_code
_entity_poly.pdbx_strand_id
1 'polypeptide(L)'
;MTSKERVKKAINHERTDKVPVDLGSSFETGIHAYSYKELKECLNINSGNIEIIDTLQFIAKVEENVIERLHIDIVPLRVRYDPLGIKYGIGVKKWTLPNGITCLVSRDFNPQKLKDGSYMIEKGGNIFRFPNNGFYFDVVKLALADAGSIKDIEKKFIFSGLAKDEKQFYQKEANRLRGSEKAVLADMVIGFEIEYFFGYEKALMNLVLNKRMMIDFIERLTDMYIKKYTQF
;
A
#
# COMPACT_ATOMS: atom_id res chain seq x y z
N MET A 1 -24.43 14.31 11.87
CA MET A 1 -24.11 13.03 11.20
C MET A 1 -22.65 12.74 11.46
N THR A 2 -22.33 11.56 11.99
CA THR A 2 -20.93 11.14 12.14
C THR A 2 -20.31 10.89 10.76
N SER A 3 -18.98 10.91 10.66
CA SER A 3 -18.27 10.59 9.41
C SER A 3 -18.61 9.19 8.90
N LYS A 4 -18.75 8.21 9.81
CA LYS A 4 -19.17 6.84 9.49
C LYS A 4 -20.58 6.79 8.90
N GLU A 5 -21.54 7.49 9.50
CA GLU A 5 -22.91 7.58 8.97
C GLU A 5 -22.92 8.24 7.58
N ARG A 6 -22.16 9.34 7.43
CA ARG A 6 -22.05 10.09 6.18
C ARG A 6 -21.54 9.24 5.03
N VAL A 7 -20.45 8.51 5.24
CA VAL A 7 -19.87 7.64 4.22
C VAL A 7 -20.83 6.51 3.86
N LYS A 8 -21.46 5.86 4.85
CA LYS A 8 -22.44 4.80 4.59
C LYS A 8 -23.63 5.29 3.77
N LYS A 9 -24.19 6.44 4.12
CA LYS A 9 -25.29 7.06 3.37
C LYS A 9 -24.89 7.40 1.93
N ALA A 10 -23.72 8.02 1.75
CA ALA A 10 -23.23 8.38 0.43
C ALA A 10 -23.05 7.17 -0.49
N ILE A 11 -22.46 6.08 0.00
CA ILE A 11 -22.29 4.83 -0.77
C ILE A 11 -23.65 4.20 -1.14
N ASN A 12 -24.66 4.35 -0.28
CA ASN A 12 -26.02 3.89 -0.55
C ASN A 12 -26.86 4.89 -1.36
N HIS A 13 -26.25 5.94 -1.94
CA HIS A 13 -26.93 6.99 -2.70
C HIS A 13 -28.02 7.74 -1.91
N GLU A 14 -27.88 7.83 -0.59
CA GLU A 14 -28.77 8.58 0.29
C GLU A 14 -28.25 10.01 0.54
N ARG A 15 -29.16 10.93 0.87
CA ARG A 15 -28.82 12.32 1.17
C ARG A 15 -27.95 12.42 2.43
N THR A 16 -26.81 13.09 2.31
CA THR A 16 -25.90 13.45 3.41
C THR A 16 -26.01 14.93 3.78
N ASP A 17 -25.41 15.30 4.91
CA ASP A 17 -25.26 16.70 5.35
C ASP A 17 -24.17 17.44 4.56
N LYS A 18 -23.15 16.73 4.06
CA LYS A 18 -22.13 17.19 3.11
C LYS A 18 -21.52 16.00 2.35
N VAL A 19 -20.75 16.28 1.30
CA VAL A 19 -19.98 15.25 0.58
C VAL A 19 -18.90 14.67 1.53
N PRO A 20 -18.78 13.34 1.67
CA PRO A 20 -17.68 12.74 2.43
C PRO A 20 -16.32 13.03 1.78
N VAL A 21 -15.30 13.28 2.59
CA VAL A 21 -13.93 13.57 2.13
C VAL A 21 -12.97 12.47 2.56
N ASP A 22 -12.09 12.04 1.65
CA ASP A 22 -11.00 11.11 1.94
C ASP A 22 -9.64 11.66 1.47
N LEU A 23 -8.62 11.41 2.29
CA LEU A 23 -7.20 11.60 1.98
C LEU A 23 -6.40 10.72 2.93
N GLY A 24 -5.73 9.71 2.40
CA GLY A 24 -4.80 8.83 3.11
C GLY A 24 -5.44 7.64 3.83
N SER A 25 -6.70 7.31 3.55
CA SER A 25 -7.33 6.08 4.06
C SER A 25 -6.91 4.82 3.29
N SER A 26 -6.42 4.96 2.05
CA SER A 26 -5.71 3.92 1.31
C SER A 26 -4.39 4.43 0.74
N PHE A 27 -3.63 3.58 0.04
CA PHE A 27 -2.47 4.03 -0.74
C PHE A 27 -2.91 4.91 -1.92
N GLU A 28 -4.01 4.56 -2.59
CA GLU A 28 -4.52 5.28 -3.77
C GLU A 28 -5.07 6.67 -3.43
N THR A 29 -5.64 6.84 -2.23
CA THR A 29 -6.06 8.15 -1.73
C THR A 29 -4.97 8.89 -0.97
N GLY A 30 -3.73 8.37 -1.03
CA GLY A 30 -2.57 8.92 -0.35
C GLY A 30 -2.05 10.24 -0.93
N ILE A 31 -0.98 10.73 -0.31
CA ILE A 31 -0.26 11.93 -0.75
C ILE A 31 1.24 11.71 -0.65
N HIS A 32 1.96 12.01 -1.73
CA HIS A 32 3.41 11.92 -1.77
C HIS A 32 4.05 12.79 -0.68
N ALA A 33 5.16 12.35 -0.10
CA ALA A 33 5.86 13.07 0.96
C ALA A 33 6.23 14.52 0.61
N TYR A 34 6.50 14.81 -0.67
CA TYR A 34 6.81 16.16 -1.13
C TYR A 34 5.57 17.06 -1.01
N SER A 35 4.48 16.66 -1.65
CA SER A 35 3.21 17.39 -1.62
C SER A 35 2.62 17.44 -0.22
N TYR A 36 2.86 16.43 0.62
CA TYR A 36 2.40 16.44 2.00
C TYR A 36 3.12 17.51 2.84
N LYS A 37 4.43 17.71 2.62
CA LYS A 37 5.16 18.81 3.25
C LYS A 37 4.56 20.17 2.87
N GLU A 38 4.35 20.39 1.58
CA GLU A 38 3.75 21.63 1.07
C GLU A 38 2.32 21.84 1.60
N LEU A 39 1.51 20.77 1.66
CA LEU A 39 0.17 20.83 2.24
C LEU A 39 0.22 21.27 3.71
N LYS A 40 1.15 20.72 4.50
CA LYS A 40 1.32 21.11 5.90
C LYS A 40 1.72 22.58 6.02
N GLU A 41 2.63 23.07 5.18
CA GLU A 41 3.03 24.48 5.14
C GLU A 41 1.84 25.39 4.80
N CYS A 42 1.06 25.05 3.77
CA CYS A 42 -0.17 25.77 3.40
C CYS A 42 -1.22 25.80 4.51
N LEU A 43 -1.29 24.75 5.32
CA LEU A 43 -2.21 24.66 6.46
C LEU A 43 -1.63 25.28 7.74
N ASN A 44 -0.40 25.81 7.71
CA ASN A 44 0.36 26.30 8.86
C ASN A 44 0.55 25.24 9.98
N ILE A 45 0.73 23.98 9.58
CA ILE A 45 0.95 22.85 10.48
C ILE A 45 2.44 22.52 10.53
N ASN A 46 3.11 22.97 11.59
CA ASN A 46 4.55 22.80 11.77
C ASN A 46 4.93 21.66 12.75
N SER A 47 3.95 21.02 13.39
CA SER A 47 4.17 19.92 14.32
C SER A 47 4.27 18.57 13.61
N GLY A 48 4.84 17.57 14.28
CA GLY A 48 4.89 16.19 13.79
C GLY A 48 6.02 15.91 12.79
N ASN A 49 6.11 14.66 12.33
CA ASN A 49 7.11 14.20 11.35
C ASN A 49 6.40 13.52 10.18
N ILE A 50 6.93 13.67 8.98
CA ILE A 50 6.44 12.95 7.80
C ILE A 50 6.83 11.47 7.95
N GLU A 51 5.88 10.63 8.34
CA GLU A 51 6.03 9.17 8.39
C GLU A 51 5.54 8.56 7.06
N ILE A 52 6.32 7.69 6.46
CA ILE A 52 6.01 7.04 5.18
C ILE A 52 5.24 5.74 5.43
N ILE A 53 4.12 5.58 4.71
CA ILE A 53 3.21 4.43 4.77
C ILE A 53 3.16 3.63 3.46
N ASP A 54 3.77 4.14 2.40
CA ASP A 54 4.12 3.35 1.23
C ASP A 54 5.52 3.78 0.79
N THR A 55 6.49 2.88 0.89
CA THR A 55 7.87 3.13 0.45
C THR A 55 8.09 2.91 -1.03
N LEU A 56 7.16 2.24 -1.74
CA LEU A 56 7.20 2.15 -3.20
C LEU A 56 7.00 3.54 -3.79
N GLN A 57 5.96 4.24 -3.34
CA GLN A 57 5.59 5.56 -3.87
C GLN A 57 5.96 6.71 -2.93
N PHE A 58 6.60 6.47 -1.78
CA PHE A 58 6.85 7.49 -0.74
C PHE A 58 5.60 8.27 -0.31
N ILE A 59 4.48 7.58 -0.12
CA ILE A 59 3.25 8.16 0.41
C ILE A 59 3.40 8.43 1.91
N ALA A 60 3.02 9.64 2.32
CA ALA A 60 3.01 10.04 3.72
C ALA A 60 1.72 9.61 4.44
N LYS A 61 1.88 9.29 5.72
CA LYS A 61 0.79 9.18 6.68
C LYS A 61 0.16 10.56 6.88
N VAL A 62 -1.14 10.66 6.65
CA VAL A 62 -1.90 11.86 7.01
C VAL A 62 -2.09 11.88 8.53
N GLU A 63 -1.52 12.90 9.18
CA GLU A 63 -1.54 13.12 10.62
C GLU A 63 -2.91 13.63 11.11
N GLU A 64 -3.24 13.37 12.37
CA GLU A 64 -4.56 13.69 12.96
C GLU A 64 -4.92 15.17 12.83
N ASN A 65 -3.96 16.08 13.04
CA ASN A 65 -4.18 17.51 12.87
C ASN A 65 -4.57 17.90 11.43
N VAL A 66 -4.05 17.19 10.41
CA VAL A 66 -4.47 17.38 9.02
C VAL A 66 -5.85 16.76 8.78
N ILE A 67 -6.12 15.58 9.35
CA ILE A 67 -7.44 14.92 9.32
C ILE A 67 -8.53 15.84 9.88
N GLU A 68 -8.29 16.46 11.03
CA GLU A 68 -9.19 17.41 11.65
C GLU A 68 -9.34 18.68 10.79
N ARG A 69 -8.22 19.26 10.34
CA ARG A 69 -8.19 20.52 9.60
C ARG A 69 -8.88 20.46 8.24
N LEU A 70 -8.83 19.31 7.58
CA LEU A 70 -9.48 19.04 6.29
C LEU A 70 -10.83 18.34 6.43
N HIS A 71 -11.27 18.05 7.66
CA HIS A 71 -12.50 17.32 7.95
C HIS A 71 -12.61 15.97 7.23
N ILE A 72 -11.49 15.23 7.14
CA ILE A 72 -11.42 13.91 6.50
C ILE A 72 -12.32 12.93 7.25
N ASP A 73 -13.15 12.18 6.52
CA ASP A 73 -14.19 11.32 7.07
C ASP A 73 -13.76 9.85 7.27
N ILE A 74 -12.66 9.46 6.63
CA ILE A 74 -12.23 8.07 6.52
C ILE A 74 -10.84 7.91 7.12
N VAL A 75 -10.63 6.83 7.88
CA VAL A 75 -9.33 6.46 8.43
C VAL A 75 -8.95 5.05 8.00
N PRO A 76 -7.65 4.79 7.80
CA PRO A 76 -7.14 3.51 7.34
C PRO A 76 -7.15 2.46 8.45
N LEU A 77 -7.66 1.27 8.16
CA LEU A 77 -7.23 0.04 8.84
C LEU A 77 -5.94 -0.42 8.16
N ARG A 78 -4.81 -0.08 8.77
CA ARG A 78 -3.48 -0.30 8.18
C ARG A 78 -3.14 -1.79 8.06
N VAL A 79 -2.45 -2.10 6.97
CA VAL A 79 -1.92 -3.43 6.67
C VAL A 79 -0.51 -3.62 7.24
N ARG A 80 -0.07 -4.89 7.33
CA ARG A 80 1.22 -5.23 7.94
C ARG A 80 2.42 -4.88 7.07
N TYR A 81 2.27 -4.97 5.76
CA TYR A 81 3.30 -4.76 4.76
C TYR A 81 2.81 -3.74 3.74
N ASP A 82 3.69 -2.82 3.35
CA ASP A 82 3.38 -1.87 2.27
C ASP A 82 3.48 -2.53 0.87
N PRO A 83 3.12 -1.82 -0.21
CA PRO A 83 3.21 -2.34 -1.58
C PRO A 83 4.60 -2.84 -2.00
N LEU A 84 5.68 -2.29 -1.41
CA LEU A 84 7.06 -2.75 -1.65
C LEU A 84 7.43 -4.00 -0.83
N GLY A 85 6.57 -4.42 0.09
CA GLY A 85 6.80 -5.55 0.99
C GLY A 85 7.58 -5.18 2.27
N ILE A 86 7.61 -3.89 2.63
CA ILE A 86 8.24 -3.41 3.85
C ILE A 86 7.33 -3.62 5.03
N LYS A 87 7.86 -4.27 6.07
CA LYS A 87 7.13 -4.60 7.29
C LYS A 87 6.94 -3.39 8.19
N TYR A 88 5.72 -3.11 8.62
CA TYR A 88 5.42 -2.05 9.60
C TYR A 88 5.66 -2.46 11.05
N GLY A 89 5.44 -1.55 12.00
CA GLY A 89 5.36 -1.84 13.44
C GLY A 89 6.61 -2.49 14.07
N ILE A 90 7.78 -2.31 13.47
CA ILE A 90 9.08 -2.73 14.03
C ILE A 90 9.99 -1.53 14.40
N GLY A 91 9.35 -0.37 14.59
CA GLY A 91 10.03 0.91 14.79
C GLY A 91 10.37 1.59 13.46
N VAL A 92 10.76 2.86 13.58
CA VAL A 92 11.09 3.73 12.45
C VAL A 92 12.55 4.19 12.50
N LYS A 93 13.05 4.67 11.37
CA LYS A 93 14.34 5.35 11.22
C LYS A 93 14.19 6.56 10.30
N LYS A 94 15.11 7.51 10.41
CA LYS A 94 15.17 8.65 9.51
C LYS A 94 15.64 8.21 8.12
N TRP A 95 15.04 8.80 7.11
CA TRP A 95 15.45 8.70 5.72
C TRP A 95 15.36 10.08 5.07
N THR A 96 16.26 10.38 4.15
CA THR A 96 16.25 11.66 3.43
C THR A 96 16.01 11.39 1.96
N LEU A 97 14.93 11.98 1.44
CA LEU A 97 14.58 11.91 0.03
C LEU A 97 15.54 12.76 -0.82
N PRO A 98 15.65 12.53 -2.13
CA PRO A 98 16.56 13.28 -3.00
C PRO A 98 16.41 14.81 -2.93
N ASN A 99 15.20 15.31 -2.68
CA ASN A 99 14.95 16.75 -2.51
C ASN A 99 15.31 17.31 -1.11
N GLY A 100 15.92 16.51 -0.24
CA GLY A 100 16.35 16.91 1.10
C GLY A 100 15.27 16.78 2.18
N ILE A 101 14.04 16.40 1.86
CA ILE A 101 13.01 16.13 2.86
C ILE A 101 13.43 14.93 3.72
N THR A 102 13.54 15.15 5.03
CA THR A 102 13.75 14.07 5.99
C THR A 102 12.41 13.54 6.47
N CYS A 103 12.20 12.25 6.28
CA CYS A 103 11.01 11.51 6.69
C CYS A 103 11.37 10.34 7.63
N LEU A 104 10.34 9.70 8.17
CA LEU A 104 10.44 8.48 8.95
C LEU A 104 9.95 7.31 8.09
N VAL A 105 10.76 6.27 7.98
CA VAL A 105 10.44 5.02 7.28
C VAL A 105 10.55 3.85 8.27
N SER A 106 9.90 2.73 7.98
CA SER A 106 10.09 1.51 8.78
C SER A 106 11.56 1.10 8.84
N ARG A 107 11.99 0.52 9.97
CA ARG A 107 13.33 -0.08 10.09
C ARG A 107 13.57 -1.24 9.11
N ASP A 108 12.54 -1.85 8.53
CA ASP A 108 12.67 -2.91 7.51
C ASP A 108 13.08 -2.33 6.14
N PHE A 109 12.88 -1.03 5.90
CA PHE A 109 13.26 -0.38 4.64
C PHE A 109 14.77 -0.17 4.56
N ASN A 110 15.49 -1.05 3.86
CA ASN A 110 16.95 -1.02 3.78
C ASN A 110 17.45 -1.16 2.33
N PRO A 111 17.15 -0.20 1.44
CA PRO A 111 17.62 -0.27 0.07
C PRO A 111 19.14 -0.03 0.00
N GLN A 112 19.81 -0.73 -0.92
CA GLN A 112 21.22 -0.58 -1.22
C GLN A 112 21.44 0.62 -2.15
N LYS A 113 22.30 1.56 -1.75
CA LYS A 113 22.75 2.65 -2.64
C LYS A 113 23.74 2.11 -3.68
N LEU A 114 23.52 2.45 -4.95
CA LEU A 114 24.37 2.08 -6.08
C LEU A 114 25.37 3.20 -6.43
N LYS A 115 26.35 2.88 -7.28
CA LYS A 115 27.42 3.81 -7.68
C LYS A 115 26.90 5.07 -8.40
N ASP A 116 25.80 4.94 -9.13
CA ASP A 116 25.16 6.04 -9.86
C ASP A 116 24.20 6.89 -9.00
N GLY A 117 24.16 6.62 -7.69
CA GLY A 117 23.32 7.33 -6.74
C GLY A 117 21.89 6.81 -6.64
N SER A 118 21.48 5.89 -7.51
CA SER A 118 20.19 5.20 -7.39
C SER A 118 20.19 4.21 -6.21
N TYR A 119 19.01 3.77 -5.80
CA TYR A 119 18.85 2.77 -4.76
C TYR A 119 18.19 1.51 -5.34
N MET A 120 18.57 0.35 -4.81
CA MET A 120 18.05 -0.95 -5.20
C MET A 120 17.52 -1.68 -3.97
N ILE A 121 16.39 -2.37 -4.08
CA ILE A 121 15.88 -3.21 -3.01
C ILE A 121 15.25 -4.48 -3.59
N GLU A 122 15.55 -5.61 -2.96
CA GLU A 122 14.95 -6.89 -3.29
C GLU A 122 13.98 -7.31 -2.18
N LYS A 123 12.73 -7.56 -2.54
CA LYS A 123 11.68 -8.03 -1.62
C LYS A 123 10.74 -8.99 -2.32
N GLY A 124 10.48 -10.14 -1.68
CA GLY A 124 9.56 -11.16 -2.21
C GLY A 124 9.96 -11.73 -3.57
N GLY A 125 11.26 -11.71 -3.91
CA GLY A 125 11.77 -12.11 -5.23
C GLY A 125 11.60 -11.06 -6.32
N ASN A 126 11.01 -9.90 -6.00
CA ASN A 126 10.98 -8.73 -6.87
C ASN A 126 12.21 -7.86 -6.61
N ILE A 127 12.71 -7.20 -7.66
CA ILE A 127 13.79 -6.23 -7.60
C ILE A 127 13.22 -4.88 -8.01
N PHE A 128 13.39 -3.87 -7.15
CA PHE A 128 12.93 -2.52 -7.36
C PHE A 128 14.10 -1.54 -7.34
N ARG A 129 14.02 -0.50 -8.16
CA ARG A 129 15.03 0.54 -8.27
C ARG A 129 14.40 1.91 -8.10
N PHE A 130 14.96 2.70 -7.20
CA PHE A 130 14.66 4.11 -7.07
C PHE A 130 15.76 4.90 -7.79
N PRO A 131 15.49 5.48 -8.97
CA PRO A 131 16.50 6.18 -9.75
C PRO A 131 17.00 7.42 -9.01
N ASN A 132 18.23 7.86 -9.32
CA ASN A 132 18.74 9.11 -8.79
C ASN A 132 17.83 10.26 -9.27
N ASN A 133 17.41 11.13 -8.35
CA ASN A 133 16.39 12.17 -8.57
C ASN A 133 14.99 11.66 -8.99
N GLY A 134 14.70 10.37 -8.77
CA GLY A 134 13.36 9.81 -8.95
C GLY A 134 12.36 10.25 -7.87
N PHE A 135 11.10 9.86 -8.07
CA PHE A 135 10.04 10.02 -7.08
C PHE A 135 9.61 8.69 -6.45
N TYR A 136 9.75 7.57 -7.18
CA TYR A 136 9.21 6.27 -6.78
C TYR A 136 10.21 5.15 -7.09
N PHE A 137 10.06 4.02 -6.39
CA PHE A 137 10.71 2.78 -6.80
C PHE A 137 9.99 2.19 -8.01
N ASP A 138 10.74 1.96 -9.08
CA ASP A 138 10.30 1.25 -10.27
C ASP A 138 10.63 -0.24 -10.18
N VAL A 139 9.79 -1.08 -10.76
CA VAL A 139 10.04 -2.51 -10.88
C VAL A 139 11.12 -2.76 -11.93
N VAL A 140 12.20 -3.44 -11.55
CA VAL A 140 13.25 -3.91 -12.46
C VAL A 140 13.03 -5.37 -12.84
N LYS A 141 12.65 -6.20 -11.87
CA LYS A 141 12.36 -7.61 -12.09
C LYS A 141 11.23 -8.05 -11.19
N LEU A 142 10.28 -8.79 -11.76
CA LEU A 142 9.22 -9.44 -10.99
C LEU A 142 9.56 -10.91 -10.73
N ALA A 143 9.13 -11.42 -9.57
CA ALA A 143 9.39 -12.77 -9.14
C ALA A 143 8.89 -13.81 -10.17
N LEU A 144 7.72 -13.56 -10.76
CA LEU A 144 7.08 -14.48 -11.71
C LEU A 144 7.39 -14.18 -13.18
N ALA A 145 8.27 -13.21 -13.50
CA ALA A 145 8.61 -12.87 -14.89
C ALA A 145 9.08 -14.08 -15.72
N ASP A 146 9.82 -15.00 -15.07
CA ASP A 146 10.37 -16.20 -15.71
C ASP A 146 9.47 -17.44 -15.57
N ALA A 147 8.26 -17.32 -15.00
CA ALA A 147 7.39 -18.47 -14.78
C ALA A 147 6.69 -18.92 -16.08
N GLY A 148 6.86 -20.19 -16.43
CA GLY A 148 6.25 -20.80 -17.63
C GLY A 148 5.14 -21.82 -17.34
N SER A 149 4.92 -22.15 -16.08
CA SER A 149 3.91 -23.12 -15.65
C SER A 149 3.38 -22.78 -14.25
N ILE A 150 2.22 -23.34 -13.88
CA ILE A 150 1.70 -23.19 -12.51
C ILE A 150 2.68 -23.72 -11.45
N LYS A 151 3.40 -24.81 -11.74
CA LYS A 151 4.42 -25.36 -10.84
C LYS A 151 5.57 -24.39 -10.61
N ASP A 152 5.92 -23.56 -11.59
CA ASP A 152 6.96 -22.54 -11.42
C ASP A 152 6.46 -21.35 -10.62
N ILE A 153 5.17 -21.02 -10.75
CA ILE A 153 4.50 -20.01 -9.92
C ILE A 153 4.49 -20.46 -8.46
N GLU A 154 4.07 -21.69 -8.17
CA GLU A 154 3.98 -22.24 -6.80
C GLU A 154 5.32 -22.28 -6.05
N LYS A 155 6.45 -22.36 -6.77
CA LYS A 155 7.80 -22.27 -6.16
C LYS A 155 8.14 -20.87 -5.66
N LYS A 156 7.50 -19.83 -6.21
CA LYS A 156 7.87 -18.42 -6.03
C LYS A 156 6.76 -17.58 -5.41
N PHE A 157 5.52 -18.05 -5.45
CA PHE A 157 4.35 -17.35 -4.95
C PHE A 157 3.48 -18.28 -4.11
N ILE A 158 3.07 -17.79 -2.95
CA ILE A 158 2.30 -18.57 -1.98
C ILE A 158 0.85 -18.11 -2.04
N PHE A 159 -0.04 -19.01 -2.51
CA PHE A 159 -1.49 -18.80 -2.48
C PHE A 159 -2.04 -19.09 -1.08
N SER A 160 -1.85 -18.15 -0.15
CA SER A 160 -2.35 -18.28 1.21
C SER A 160 -3.14 -17.06 1.68
N GLY A 161 -4.04 -17.29 2.64
CA GLY A 161 -4.63 -16.20 3.41
C GLY A 161 -3.57 -15.48 4.26
N LEU A 162 -4.03 -14.65 5.19
CA LEU A 162 -3.15 -13.84 6.02
C LEU A 162 -2.27 -14.71 6.91
N ALA A 163 -0.98 -14.39 6.96
CA ALA A 163 -0.05 -14.97 7.90
C ALA A 163 -0.44 -14.60 9.34
N LYS A 164 0.08 -15.38 10.31
CA LYS A 164 -0.24 -15.18 11.73
C LYS A 164 0.09 -13.76 12.22
N ASP A 165 1.22 -13.20 11.78
CA ASP A 165 1.65 -11.87 12.17
C ASP A 165 0.81 -10.76 11.50
N GLU A 166 0.37 -10.96 10.26
CA GLU A 166 -0.59 -10.06 9.60
C GLU A 166 -1.91 -10.02 10.36
N LYS A 167 -2.47 -11.18 10.71
CA LYS A 167 -3.72 -11.28 11.50
C LYS A 167 -3.61 -10.55 12.84
N GLN A 168 -2.51 -10.76 13.56
CA GLN A 168 -2.26 -10.09 14.84
C GLN A 168 -2.17 -8.57 14.68
N PHE A 169 -1.55 -8.10 13.60
CA PHE A 169 -1.44 -6.68 13.30
C PHE A 169 -2.80 -6.07 12.98
N TYR A 170 -3.58 -6.70 12.10
CA TYR A 170 -4.95 -6.26 11.80
C TYR A 170 -5.84 -6.26 13.04
N GLN A 171 -5.78 -7.29 13.88
CA GLN A 171 -6.54 -7.33 15.13
C GLN A 171 -6.20 -6.14 16.03
N LYS A 172 -4.92 -5.79 16.14
CA LYS A 172 -4.46 -4.63 16.91
C LYS A 172 -4.98 -3.32 16.33
N GLU A 173 -4.87 -3.13 15.00
CA GLU A 173 -5.36 -1.91 14.34
C GLU A 173 -6.88 -1.79 14.40
N ALA A 174 -7.61 -2.89 14.20
CA ALA A 174 -9.06 -2.93 14.33
C ALA A 174 -9.52 -2.61 15.75
N ASN A 175 -8.82 -3.12 16.76
CA ASN A 175 -9.10 -2.78 18.16
C ASN A 175 -8.82 -1.30 18.46
N ARG A 176 -7.75 -0.71 17.89
CA ARG A 176 -7.44 0.72 18.03
C ARG A 176 -8.53 1.61 17.43
N LEU A 177 -9.15 1.17 16.34
CA LEU A 177 -10.21 1.90 15.62
C LEU A 177 -11.62 1.57 16.12
N ARG A 178 -11.76 0.64 17.06
CA ARG A 178 -13.05 0.22 17.60
C ARG A 178 -13.73 1.41 18.27
N GLY A 179 -14.97 1.68 17.87
CA GLY A 179 -15.74 2.82 18.39
C GLY A 179 -15.47 4.16 17.71
N SER A 180 -14.53 4.24 16.75
CA SER A 180 -14.29 5.48 15.99
C SER A 180 -15.57 5.97 15.30
N GLU A 181 -15.84 7.27 15.34
CA GLU A 181 -16.92 7.92 14.58
C GLU A 181 -16.55 8.15 13.11
N LYS A 182 -15.28 7.93 12.73
CA LYS A 182 -14.82 7.92 11.34
C LYS A 182 -15.25 6.63 10.63
N ALA A 183 -15.41 6.72 9.32
CA ALA A 183 -15.46 5.52 8.50
C ALA A 183 -14.08 4.86 8.53
N VAL A 184 -14.04 3.53 8.53
CA VAL A 184 -12.79 2.77 8.49
C VAL A 184 -12.72 2.07 7.15
N LEU A 185 -11.65 2.31 6.41
CA LEU A 185 -11.38 1.63 5.15
C LEU A 185 -10.26 0.60 5.37
N ALA A 186 -10.54 -0.66 5.06
CA ALA A 186 -9.53 -1.70 5.05
C ALA A 186 -8.79 -1.67 3.71
N ASP A 187 -7.54 -1.24 3.76
CA ASP A 187 -6.65 -1.11 2.60
C ASP A 187 -6.09 -2.47 2.17
N MET A 188 -6.98 -3.45 1.99
CA MET A 188 -6.61 -4.78 1.53
C MET A 188 -6.38 -4.71 0.02
N VAL A 189 -5.11 -4.67 -0.37
CA VAL A 189 -4.69 -4.69 -1.78
C VAL A 189 -5.18 -5.99 -2.44
N ILE A 190 -6.21 -5.86 -3.27
CA ILE A 190 -6.67 -6.87 -4.23
C ILE A 190 -6.34 -6.32 -5.61
N GLY A 191 -5.57 -7.07 -6.38
CA GLY A 191 -5.30 -6.74 -7.77
C GLY A 191 -5.43 -7.98 -8.63
N PHE A 192 -6.20 -7.89 -9.71
CA PHE A 192 -6.16 -8.87 -10.81
C PHE A 192 -5.21 -8.42 -11.93
N GLU A 193 -4.41 -7.41 -11.64
CA GLU A 193 -3.38 -6.82 -12.49
C GLU A 193 -2.20 -7.80 -12.57
N ILE A 194 -2.34 -8.81 -13.42
CA ILE A 194 -1.36 -9.86 -13.68
C ILE A 194 0.00 -9.32 -14.14
N GLU A 195 0.05 -8.11 -14.69
CA GLU A 195 1.28 -7.38 -15.03
C GLU A 195 2.18 -7.12 -13.82
N TYR A 196 1.64 -6.94 -12.61
CA TYR A 196 2.45 -6.78 -11.39
C TYR A 196 3.06 -8.09 -10.90
N PHE A 197 2.69 -9.22 -11.52
CA PHE A 197 3.25 -10.53 -11.21
C PHE A 197 4.26 -10.98 -12.26
N PHE A 198 3.93 -10.85 -13.55
CA PHE A 198 4.72 -11.37 -14.66
C PHE A 198 5.48 -10.29 -15.45
N GLY A 199 5.08 -9.02 -15.31
CA GLY A 199 5.49 -7.92 -16.19
C GLY A 199 4.55 -7.81 -17.38
N TYR A 200 4.40 -6.60 -17.92
CA TYR A 200 3.42 -6.29 -18.96
C TYR A 200 3.50 -7.23 -20.17
N GLU A 201 4.68 -7.37 -20.78
CA GLU A 201 4.86 -8.19 -21.99
C GLU A 201 4.49 -9.66 -21.72
N LYS A 202 5.05 -10.24 -20.65
CA LYS A 202 4.83 -11.65 -20.32
C LYS A 202 3.38 -11.92 -19.91
N ALA A 203 2.78 -11.02 -19.13
CA ALA A 203 1.38 -11.13 -18.72
C ALA A 203 0.46 -11.16 -19.94
N LEU A 204 0.61 -10.20 -20.86
CA LEU A 204 -0.20 -10.13 -22.08
C LEU A 204 0.03 -11.33 -23.01
N MET A 205 1.29 -11.77 -23.17
CA MET A 205 1.60 -13.00 -23.92
C MET A 205 0.97 -14.23 -23.27
N ASN A 206 1.00 -14.35 -21.93
CA ASN A 206 0.44 -15.49 -21.23
C ASN A 206 -1.09 -15.56 -21.36
N LEU A 207 -1.79 -14.42 -21.42
CA LEU A 207 -3.23 -14.40 -21.67
C LEU A 207 -3.62 -15.07 -23.00
N VAL A 208 -2.78 -14.89 -24.03
CA VAL A 208 -3.01 -15.45 -25.37
C VAL A 208 -2.48 -16.87 -25.49
N LEU A 209 -1.23 -17.09 -25.09
CA LEU A 209 -0.50 -18.33 -25.35
C LEU A 209 -0.69 -19.39 -24.24
N ASN A 210 -0.95 -18.95 -23.00
CA ASN A 210 -0.97 -19.80 -21.81
C ASN A 210 -2.29 -19.67 -21.03
N LYS A 211 -3.42 -19.58 -21.76
CA LYS A 211 -4.75 -19.30 -21.20
C LYS A 211 -5.12 -20.19 -20.00
N ARG A 212 -4.87 -21.50 -20.07
CA ARG A 212 -5.19 -22.42 -18.96
C ARG A 212 -4.39 -22.11 -17.69
N MET A 213 -3.10 -21.80 -17.84
CA MET A 213 -2.26 -21.40 -16.71
C MET A 213 -2.76 -20.09 -16.10
N MET A 214 -3.14 -19.11 -16.92
CA MET A 214 -3.66 -17.83 -16.43
C MET A 214 -5.00 -17.97 -15.73
N ILE A 215 -5.90 -18.83 -16.23
CA ILE A 215 -7.17 -19.14 -15.54
C ILE A 215 -6.88 -19.76 -14.18
N ASP A 216 -6.05 -20.81 -14.11
CA ASP A 216 -5.68 -21.47 -12.85
C ASP A 216 -5.01 -20.49 -11.86
N PHE A 217 -4.14 -19.61 -12.36
CA PHE A 217 -3.53 -18.56 -11.56
C PHE A 217 -4.57 -17.59 -10.97
N ILE A 218 -5.48 -17.06 -11.80
CA ILE A 218 -6.50 -16.08 -11.38
C ILE A 218 -7.52 -16.73 -10.44
N GLU A 219 -7.92 -17.97 -10.68
CA GLU A 219 -8.83 -18.71 -9.79
C GLU A 219 -8.21 -18.87 -8.40
N ARG A 220 -6.96 -19.32 -8.31
CA ARG A 220 -6.25 -19.45 -7.03
C ARG A 220 -6.01 -18.11 -6.35
N LEU A 221 -5.75 -17.06 -7.13
CA LEU A 221 -5.60 -15.70 -6.61
C LEU A 221 -6.93 -15.22 -6.02
N THR A 222 -8.05 -15.52 -6.68
CA THR A 222 -9.41 -15.23 -6.20
C THR A 222 -9.69 -15.96 -4.88
N ASP A 223 -9.42 -17.27 -4.82
CA ASP A 223 -9.58 -18.07 -3.60
C ASP A 223 -8.74 -17.53 -2.44
N MET A 224 -7.50 -17.13 -2.74
CA MET A 224 -6.61 -16.48 -1.79
C MET A 224 -7.21 -15.18 -1.24
N TYR A 225 -7.75 -14.32 -2.11
CA TYR A 225 -8.38 -13.07 -1.69
C TYR A 225 -9.64 -13.30 -0.86
N ILE A 226 -10.54 -14.20 -1.29
CA ILE A 226 -11.72 -14.59 -0.50
C ILE A 226 -11.30 -15.05 0.90
N LYS A 227 -10.25 -15.87 0.98
CA LYS A 227 -9.70 -16.34 2.25
C LYS A 227 -9.13 -15.20 3.11
N LYS A 228 -8.53 -14.15 2.54
CA LYS A 228 -8.08 -12.98 3.32
C LYS A 228 -9.26 -12.22 3.94
N TYR A 229 -10.36 -12.04 3.22
CA TYR A 229 -11.54 -11.30 3.70
C TYR A 229 -12.39 -12.07 4.72
N THR A 230 -12.38 -13.40 4.66
CA THR A 230 -13.20 -14.26 5.53
C THR A 230 -12.49 -14.70 6.82
N GLN A 231 -11.24 -14.26 7.03
CA GLN A 231 -10.41 -14.68 8.16
C GLN A 231 -10.47 -13.75 9.39
N PHE A 232 -11.38 -12.79 9.40
CA PHE A 232 -11.55 -11.78 10.45
C PHE A 232 -12.82 -11.99 11.26
#